data_AF-A0A0P9ZLZ3-F1
#
_entry.id   AF-A0A0P9ZLZ3-F1
#
_cell.length_a   1.000
_cell.length_b   1.000
_cell.length_c   1.000
_cell.angle_alpha   90.00
_cell.angle_beta   90.00
_cell.angle_gamma   90.00
#
_symmetry.space_group_name_H-M   'P 1'
#
loop_
_entity.id
_entity.type
_entity.pdbx_description
1 polymer ?
#
loop_
_entity_poly.entity_id
_entity_poly.type
_entity_poly.pdbx_seq_one_letter_code
_entity_poly.pdbx_strand_id
1 'polypeptide(L)'
;MKRSLIPLSLALILSASFASAGSWPPETSAKVPGNALEYPTKLEAVNVSMEEMLNAGATVVSSYVADIGPVVTLKNKKHYVICMLRGAGTGSDTNVATSKCYAMN
;
A
#
# COMPACT_ATOMS: atom_id res chain seq x y z
N MET A 1 -43.42 46.55 18.10
CA MET A 1 -42.24 46.06 17.36
C MET A 1 -41.88 44.68 17.87
N LYS A 2 -42.26 43.60 17.17
CA LYS A 2 -41.93 42.22 17.57
C LYS A 2 -40.59 41.85 16.94
N ARG A 3 -39.52 41.78 17.74
CA ARG A 3 -38.21 41.29 17.30
C ARG A 3 -38.27 39.75 17.23
N SER A 4 -38.35 39.22 16.02
CA SER A 4 -38.26 37.78 15.77
C SER A 4 -36.80 37.36 15.97
N LEU A 5 -36.51 36.69 17.08
CA LEU A 5 -35.23 36.03 17.32
C LEU A 5 -35.25 34.72 16.53
N ILE A 6 -34.68 34.74 15.33
CA ILE A 6 -34.45 33.53 14.54
C ILE A 6 -33.42 32.67 15.28
N PRO A 7 -33.71 31.39 15.59
CA PRO A 7 -32.79 30.55 16.34
C PRO A 7 -31.55 30.23 15.48
N LEU A 8 -30.40 30.73 15.93
CA LEU A 8 -29.07 30.56 15.33
C LEU A 8 -28.65 29.08 15.17
N SER A 9 -29.34 28.17 15.85
CA SER A 9 -29.08 26.73 15.86
C SER A 9 -29.39 26.02 14.54
N LEU A 10 -30.19 26.60 13.64
CA LEU A 10 -30.52 25.96 12.36
C LEU A 10 -29.51 26.26 11.24
N ALA A 11 -28.62 27.25 11.43
CA ALA A 11 -27.62 27.61 10.42
C ALA A 11 -26.37 26.71 10.44
N LEU A 12 -26.17 25.92 11.50
CA LEU A 12 -24.95 25.12 11.67
C LEU A 12 -24.97 23.76 10.95
N ILE A 13 -26.08 23.37 10.34
CA ILE A 13 -26.25 22.04 9.72
C ILE A 13 -25.81 22.03 8.24
N LEU A 14 -25.59 23.18 7.62
CA LEU A 14 -25.31 23.27 6.17
C LEU A 14 -23.83 23.20 5.76
N SER A 15 -22.88 23.13 6.69
CA SER A 15 -21.44 23.21 6.38
C SER A 15 -20.69 21.89 6.42
N ALA A 16 -21.38 20.75 6.55
CA ALA A 16 -20.76 19.43 6.53
C ALA A 16 -20.58 18.90 5.09
N SER A 17 -19.91 19.67 4.23
CA SER A 17 -19.31 19.10 3.00
C SER A 17 -18.03 18.38 3.41
N PHE A 18 -18.17 17.16 3.92
CA PHE A 18 -17.05 16.23 3.96
C PHE A 18 -16.71 15.89 2.51
N ALA A 19 -15.77 16.63 1.92
CA ALA A 19 -15.03 16.10 0.79
C ALA A 19 -14.31 14.86 1.32
N SER A 20 -14.94 13.69 1.18
CA SER A 20 -14.26 12.41 1.31
C SER A 20 -13.15 12.48 0.26
N ALA A 21 -11.92 12.73 0.71
CA ALA A 21 -10.77 12.50 -0.12
C ALA A 21 -10.81 11.00 -0.42
N GLY A 22 -11.34 10.64 -1.59
CA GLY A 22 -11.20 9.29 -2.12
C GLY A 22 -9.74 8.89 -1.98
N SER A 23 -9.50 7.65 -1.57
CA SER A 23 -8.15 7.11 -1.36
C SER A 23 -7.23 7.59 -2.47
N TRP A 24 -6.11 8.22 -2.13
CA TRP A 24 -5.06 8.53 -3.11
C TRP A 24 -4.17 7.29 -3.27
N PRO A 25 -3.84 6.85 -4.50
CA PRO A 25 -4.22 7.46 -5.78
C PRO A 25 -5.71 7.26 -6.13
N PRO A 26 -6.32 8.20 -6.88
CA PRO A 26 -7.72 8.09 -7.32
C PRO A 26 -7.91 6.84 -8.16
N GLU A 27 -9.16 6.35 -8.24
CA GLU A 27 -9.49 5.20 -9.09
C GLU A 27 -9.06 5.43 -10.54
N THR A 28 -8.69 4.35 -11.24
CA THR A 28 -8.13 4.37 -12.60
C THR A 28 -8.95 5.18 -13.60
N SER A 29 -10.29 5.13 -13.50
CA SER A 29 -11.23 5.78 -14.42
C SER A 29 -11.69 7.15 -13.94
N ALA A 30 -11.19 7.63 -12.80
CA ALA A 30 -11.58 8.92 -12.25
C ALA A 30 -11.02 10.06 -13.11
N LYS A 31 -11.91 10.87 -13.67
CA LYS A 31 -11.57 12.09 -14.43
C LYS A 31 -11.27 13.26 -13.50
N VAL A 32 -10.26 13.09 -12.64
CA VAL A 32 -9.80 14.15 -11.73
C VAL A 32 -8.46 14.72 -12.20
N PRO A 33 -8.26 16.05 -12.14
CA PRO A 33 -6.99 16.67 -12.52
C PRO A 33 -5.82 16.04 -11.77
N GLY A 34 -4.75 15.69 -12.49
CA GLY A 34 -3.56 15.08 -11.91
C GLY A 34 -3.66 13.58 -11.64
N ASN A 35 -4.75 12.90 -12.01
CA ASN A 35 -4.80 11.43 -11.97
C ASN A 35 -3.80 10.84 -12.98
N ALA A 36 -2.92 9.96 -12.50
CA ALA A 36 -1.99 9.26 -13.38
C ALA A 36 -2.71 8.10 -14.08
N LEU A 37 -2.32 7.82 -15.32
CA LEU A 37 -2.78 6.62 -16.01
C LEU A 37 -2.13 5.39 -15.38
N GLU A 38 -2.91 4.35 -15.14
CA GLU A 38 -2.36 3.04 -14.79
C GLU A 38 -1.76 2.37 -16.02
N TYR A 39 -0.53 1.89 -15.89
CA TYR A 39 0.17 1.16 -16.94
C TYR A 39 0.46 -0.28 -16.49
N PRO A 40 0.29 -1.28 -17.37
CA PRO A 40 0.64 -2.65 -17.07
C PRO A 40 2.10 -2.75 -16.60
N THR A 41 2.29 -3.25 -15.38
CA THR A 41 3.62 -3.45 -14.78
C THR A 41 3.90 -4.95 -14.70
N LYS A 42 5.01 -5.38 -15.28
CA LYS A 42 5.44 -6.78 -15.23
C LYS A 42 6.20 -7.04 -13.92
N LEU A 43 5.80 -8.09 -13.22
CA LEU A 43 6.49 -8.62 -12.06
C LEU A 43 7.04 -10.01 -12.39
N GLU A 44 8.36 -10.19 -12.31
CA GLU A 44 9.01 -11.46 -12.60
C GLU A 44 9.30 -12.21 -11.31
N ALA A 45 8.88 -13.48 -11.22
CA ALA A 45 9.15 -14.29 -10.05
C ALA A 45 10.66 -14.52 -9.89
N VAL A 46 11.16 -14.29 -8.68
CA VAL A 46 12.58 -14.49 -8.35
C VAL A 46 12.73 -15.83 -7.63
N ASN A 47 13.58 -16.70 -8.17
CA ASN A 47 13.87 -18.01 -7.57
C ASN A 47 15.05 -17.94 -6.57
N VAL A 48 15.04 -16.93 -5.71
CA VAL A 48 16.06 -16.66 -4.68
C VAL A 48 15.35 -16.12 -3.44
N SER A 49 15.74 -16.57 -2.25
CA SER A 49 15.11 -16.12 -1.00
C SER A 49 15.48 -14.67 -0.68
N MET A 50 14.64 -14.00 0.11
CA MET A 50 14.97 -12.66 0.62
C MET A 50 16.27 -12.69 1.44
N GLU A 51 16.47 -13.75 2.23
CA GLU A 51 17.69 -13.95 3.02
C GLU A 51 18.93 -14.01 2.14
N GLU A 52 18.92 -14.82 1.08
CA GLU A 52 20.06 -14.95 0.17
C GLU A 52 20.37 -13.62 -0.54
N MET A 53 19.34 -12.87 -0.93
CA MET A 53 19.51 -11.53 -1.50
C MET A 53 20.14 -10.56 -0.51
N LEU A 54 19.70 -10.54 0.74
CA LEU A 54 20.27 -9.69 1.79
C LEU A 54 21.72 -10.08 2.08
N ASN A 55 22.03 -11.37 2.18
CA ASN A 55 23.38 -11.88 2.36
C ASN A 55 24.30 -11.52 1.18
N ALA A 56 23.75 -11.42 -0.04
CA ALA A 56 24.45 -10.97 -1.23
C ALA A 56 24.56 -9.43 -1.36
N GLY A 57 24.10 -8.67 -0.36
CA GLY A 57 24.23 -7.21 -0.30
C GLY A 57 23.04 -6.42 -0.83
N ALA A 58 21.88 -7.03 -1.04
CA ALA A 58 20.65 -6.28 -1.28
C ALA A 58 20.29 -5.43 -0.05
N THR A 59 19.66 -4.28 -0.27
CA THR A 59 19.30 -3.33 0.80
C THR A 59 17.79 -3.17 0.90
N VAL A 60 17.27 -3.12 2.12
CA VAL A 60 15.85 -2.80 2.36
C VAL A 60 15.64 -1.30 2.09
N VAL A 61 14.71 -0.97 1.19
CA VAL A 61 14.35 0.42 0.87
C VAL A 61 12.96 0.82 1.36
N SER A 62 12.06 -0.15 1.55
CA SER A 62 10.78 0.07 2.22
C SER A 62 10.23 -1.22 2.82
N SER A 63 9.34 -1.09 3.80
CA SER A 63 8.59 -2.20 4.35
C SER A 63 7.23 -1.74 4.86
N TYR A 64 6.26 -2.65 4.83
CA TYR A 64 4.97 -2.48 5.50
C TYR A 64 4.41 -3.85 5.94
N VAL A 65 3.50 -3.84 6.90
CA VAL A 65 2.82 -5.07 7.37
C VAL A 65 1.49 -5.17 6.65
N ALA A 66 1.32 -6.20 5.82
CA ALA A 66 0.05 -6.52 5.17
C ALA A 66 -0.68 -7.63 5.95
N ASP A 67 -1.94 -7.87 5.61
CA ASP A 67 -2.76 -8.95 6.19
C ASP A 67 -2.12 -10.34 6.00
N ILE A 68 -1.34 -10.52 4.93
CA ILE A 68 -0.67 -11.78 4.58
C ILE A 68 0.76 -11.90 5.12
N GLY A 69 1.22 -10.92 5.91
CA GLY A 69 2.57 -10.82 6.44
C GLY A 69 3.32 -9.59 5.96
N PRO A 70 4.58 -9.40 6.42
CA PRO A 70 5.40 -8.27 6.01
C PRO A 70 5.70 -8.28 4.51
N VAL A 71 5.58 -7.12 3.87
CA VAL A 71 6.01 -6.88 2.50
C VAL A 71 7.21 -5.94 2.54
N VAL A 72 8.31 -6.37 1.93
CA VAL A 72 9.60 -5.69 1.95
C VAL A 72 10.03 -5.41 0.53
N THR A 73 10.39 -4.16 0.23
CA THR A 73 11.03 -3.82 -1.04
C THR A 73 12.54 -3.75 -0.84
N LEU A 74 13.28 -4.51 -1.64
CA LEU A 74 14.73 -4.52 -1.70
C LEU A 74 15.22 -3.76 -2.93
N LYS A 75 16.33 -3.03 -2.79
CA LYS A 75 17.19 -2.68 -3.91
C LYS A 75 18.25 -3.76 -4.05
N ASN A 76 18.17 -4.54 -5.13
CA ASN A 76 19.14 -5.59 -5.46
C ASN A 76 19.84 -5.23 -6.78
N LYS A 77 21.08 -4.73 -6.69
CA LYS A 77 21.81 -4.17 -7.84
C LYS A 77 21.00 -3.06 -8.51
N LYS A 78 20.55 -3.28 -9.76
CA LYS A 78 19.74 -2.32 -10.52
C LYS A 78 18.23 -2.51 -10.33
N HIS A 79 17.82 -3.66 -9.80
CA HIS A 79 16.43 -4.10 -9.74
C HIS A 79 15.78 -3.73 -8.40
N TYR A 80 14.46 -3.48 -8.42
CA TYR A 80 13.66 -3.41 -7.19
C TYR A 80 12.91 -4.72 -7.02
N VAL A 81 13.03 -5.34 -5.85
CA VAL A 81 12.43 -6.66 -5.57
C VAL A 81 11.44 -6.54 -4.43
N ILE A 82 10.19 -6.91 -4.68
CA ILE A 82 9.12 -6.92 -3.68
C ILE A 82 9.02 -8.35 -3.13
N CYS A 83 9.27 -8.51 -1.84
CA CYS A 83 9.24 -9.79 -1.13
C CYS A 83 8.12 -9.80 -0.09
N MET A 84 7.24 -10.80 -0.18
CA MET A 84 6.26 -11.11 0.85
C MET A 84 6.85 -12.18 1.78
N LEU A 85 6.97 -11.86 3.07
CA LEU A 85 7.43 -12.78 4.09
C LEU A 85 6.26 -13.54 4.70
N ARG A 86 6.41 -14.86 4.80
CA ARG A 86 5.53 -15.74 5.55
C ARG A 86 6.29 -16.29 6.74
N GLY A 87 5.84 -15.95 7.94
CA GLY A 87 6.41 -16.46 9.18
C GLY A 87 6.27 -17.98 9.30
N ALA A 88 7.16 -18.60 10.05
CA ALA A 88 6.96 -19.97 10.54
C ALA A 88 5.82 -19.95 11.57
N GLY A 89 4.81 -20.83 11.43
CA GLY A 89 3.63 -20.80 12.30
C GLY A 89 2.64 -21.95 12.13
N THR A 90 1.92 -22.24 13.22
CA THR A 90 1.39 -23.54 13.71
C THR A 90 0.30 -24.25 12.89
N GLY A 91 0.02 -23.84 11.65
CA GLY A 91 -1.09 -24.35 10.84
C GLY A 91 -0.69 -25.20 9.64
N SER A 92 0.61 -25.31 9.34
CA SER A 92 1.16 -26.16 8.27
C SER A 92 2.37 -26.90 8.79
N ASP A 93 2.59 -28.14 8.33
CA ASP A 93 3.74 -28.99 8.72
C ASP A 93 5.13 -28.38 8.36
N THR A 94 5.14 -27.22 7.70
CA THR A 94 6.35 -26.48 7.36
C THR A 94 6.64 -25.41 8.42
N ASN A 95 7.50 -25.73 9.38
CA ASN A 95 7.98 -24.81 10.44
C ASN A 95 9.08 -23.85 9.96
N VAL A 96 9.12 -23.51 8.67
CA VAL A 96 10.19 -22.70 8.08
C VAL A 96 9.58 -21.43 7.48
N ALA A 97 10.13 -20.28 7.86
CA ALA A 97 9.74 -19.01 7.27
C ALA A 97 10.12 -18.99 5.78
N THR A 98 9.24 -18.47 4.93
CA THR A 98 9.47 -18.41 3.48
C THR A 98 9.28 -17.00 2.95
N SER A 99 9.90 -16.72 1.80
CA SER A 99 9.73 -15.47 1.08
C SER A 99 9.24 -15.74 -0.34
N LYS A 100 8.22 -15.00 -0.78
CA LYS A 100 7.81 -14.96 -2.19
C LYS A 100 8.19 -13.61 -2.79
N CYS A 101 9.13 -13.61 -3.72
CA CYS A 101 9.76 -12.39 -4.23
C CYS A 101 9.50 -12.19 -5.73
N TYR A 102 9.31 -10.93 -6.11
CA TYR A 102 9.11 -10.50 -7.49
C TYR A 102 10.01 -9.32 -7.82
N ALA A 103 10.74 -9.40 -8.93
CA ALA A 103 11.55 -8.30 -9.44
C ALA A 103 10.70 -7.41 -10.36
N MET A 104 10.93 -6.11 -10.24
CA MET A 104 10.44 -5.08 -11.13
C MET A 104 11.66 -4.38 -11.73
N ASN A 105 11.70 -4.39 -13.08
CA ASN A 105 12.85 -4.09 -13.95
C ASN A 105 14.07 -4.94 -13.68
#